data_AF-A0A7S3YCI0-F1
#
_entry.id   AF-A0A7S3YCI0-F1
#
_cell.length_a   1.000
_cell.length_b   1.000
_cell.length_c   1.000
_cell.angle_alpha   90.00
_cell.angle_beta   90.00
_cell.angle_gamma   90.00
#
_symmetry.space_group_name_H-M   'P 1'
#
loop_
_entity.id
_entity.type
_entity.pdbx_description
1 polymer ?
#
loop_
_entity_poly.entity_id
_entity_poly.type
_entity_poly.pdbx_seq_one_letter_code
_entity_poly.pdbx_strand_id
1 'polypeptide(L)'
;MSNIGMMDQAYFVGRREILEWLNECMNTNLSKIEQTATGAIACQLLDAVHPGQIPMSKVNWDAKQDYEFIDNYKILQRGFDKIGIDKHVDVQKLIRARYQDNLEFMQWFKRYFELNGPVSAYDVMGQRSKGKGGARYRYSGGGGGGG
;
A
#
# COMPACT_ATOMS: atom_id res chain seq x y z
N MET A 1 -12.06 -18.74 3.98
CA MET A 1 -10.99 -17.71 3.98
C MET A 1 -9.67 -18.44 3.83
N SER A 2 -9.02 -18.28 2.68
CA SER A 2 -7.76 -18.98 2.40
C SER A 2 -6.64 -18.33 3.22
N ASN A 3 -6.10 -19.06 4.19
CA ASN A 3 -4.93 -18.61 4.94
C ASN A 3 -3.72 -18.61 4.01
N ILE A 4 -3.22 -17.41 3.66
CA ILE A 4 -1.97 -17.24 2.93
C ILE A 4 -0.83 -17.61 3.90
N GLY A 5 -0.41 -18.88 3.86
CA GLY A 5 0.69 -19.38 4.68
C GLY A 5 2.06 -18.95 4.16
N MET A 6 3.08 -18.96 5.03
CA MET A 6 4.49 -18.61 4.75
C MET A 6 5.18 -19.44 3.64
N MET A 7 4.50 -20.38 3.00
CA MET A 7 4.99 -21.22 1.88
C MET A 7 4.26 -20.96 0.56
N ASP A 8 3.42 -19.94 0.46
CA ASP A 8 2.76 -19.59 -0.78
C ASP A 8 3.79 -19.05 -1.81
N GLN A 9 3.61 -19.39 -3.09
CA GLN A 9 4.47 -18.98 -4.21
C GLN A 9 4.69 -17.45 -4.28
N ALA A 10 3.81 -16.68 -3.64
CA ALA A 10 3.93 -15.24 -3.38
C ALA A 10 5.30 -14.77 -2.88
N TYR A 11 5.98 -15.55 -2.03
CA TYR A 11 7.25 -15.15 -1.42
C TYR A 11 8.46 -15.26 -2.38
N PHE A 12 8.29 -15.89 -3.55
CA PHE A 12 9.34 -16.00 -4.57
C PHE A 12 9.32 -14.83 -5.56
N VAL A 13 8.37 -13.90 -5.45
CA VAL A 13 8.27 -12.75 -6.34
C VAL A 13 9.38 -11.74 -6.03
N GLY A 14 10.28 -11.50 -6.99
CA GLY A 14 11.40 -10.59 -6.81
C GLY A 14 10.98 -9.13 -6.69
N ARG A 15 11.82 -8.30 -6.05
CA ARG A 15 11.62 -6.85 -5.87
C ARG A 15 11.17 -6.13 -7.14
N ARG A 16 11.80 -6.43 -8.29
CA ARG A 16 11.52 -5.78 -9.56
C ARG A 16 10.05 -5.97 -9.96
N GLU A 17 9.58 -7.21 -9.90
CA GLU A 17 8.19 -7.55 -10.24
C GLU A 17 7.20 -6.91 -9.25
N ILE A 18 7.52 -6.88 -7.94
CA ILE A 18 6.68 -6.18 -6.96
C ILE A 18 6.58 -4.69 -7.28
N LEU A 19 7.69 -4.02 -7.61
CA LEU A 19 7.68 -2.60 -7.94
C LEU A 19 6.91 -2.32 -9.23
N GLU A 20 7.12 -3.12 -10.28
CA GLU A 20 6.39 -3.04 -11.55
C GLU A 20 4.89 -3.20 -11.30
N TRP A 21 4.48 -4.23 -10.57
CA TRP A 21 3.07 -4.46 -10.21
C TRP A 21 2.46 -3.30 -9.41
N LEU A 22 3.14 -2.79 -8.37
CA LEU A 22 2.64 -1.66 -7.58
C LEU A 22 2.51 -0.38 -8.42
N ASN A 23 3.41 -0.19 -9.38
CA ASN A 23 3.42 0.96 -10.28
C ASN A 23 2.25 0.91 -11.26
N GLU A 24 2.01 -0.24 -11.87
CA GLU A 24 0.89 -0.48 -12.79
C GLU A 24 -0.46 -0.43 -12.06
N CYS A 25 -0.59 -1.17 -10.95
CA CYS A 25 -1.84 -1.35 -10.23
C CYS A 25 -2.32 -0.05 -9.57
N MET A 26 -1.39 0.72 -8.99
CA MET A 26 -1.74 1.93 -8.26
C MET A 26 -1.42 3.22 -9.02
N ASN A 27 -1.06 3.17 -10.31
CA ASN A 27 -0.62 4.35 -11.06
C ASN A 27 0.45 5.14 -10.30
N THR A 28 1.60 4.50 -10.12
CA THR A 28 2.69 5.03 -9.32
C THR A 28 4.07 4.82 -10.01
N ASN A 29 5.11 5.62 -9.69
CA ASN A 29 6.52 5.46 -10.10
C ASN A 29 7.50 5.16 -8.94
N LEU A 30 7.51 3.92 -8.42
CA LEU A 30 8.30 3.44 -7.28
C LEU A 30 9.62 2.93 -7.83
N SER A 31 10.73 3.28 -7.20
CA SER A 31 12.07 2.76 -7.55
C SER A 31 12.66 1.87 -6.46
N LYS A 32 12.17 2.00 -5.22
CA LYS A 32 12.65 1.31 -4.03
C LYS A 32 11.48 0.75 -3.23
N ILE A 33 11.64 -0.44 -2.68
CA ILE A 33 10.57 -1.11 -1.92
C ILE A 33 10.30 -0.39 -0.60
N GLU A 34 11.34 0.21 -0.03
CA GLU A 34 11.35 1.02 1.18
C GLU A 34 10.40 2.22 1.10
N GLN A 35 10.06 2.70 -0.10
CA GLN A 35 9.08 3.79 -0.27
C GLN A 35 7.65 3.36 0.10
N THR A 36 7.39 2.05 0.19
CA THR A 36 6.12 1.49 0.69
C THR A 36 6.01 1.55 2.22
N ALA A 37 7.11 1.83 2.93
CA ALA A 37 7.17 1.91 4.39
C ALA A 37 6.21 2.95 4.99
N THR A 38 5.78 3.93 4.20
CA THR A 38 4.79 4.93 4.59
C THR A 38 3.42 4.33 4.97
N GLY A 39 3.12 3.10 4.52
CA GLY A 39 1.82 2.44 4.73
C GLY A 39 0.68 2.98 3.86
N ALA A 40 0.87 4.09 3.14
CA ALA A 40 -0.17 4.71 2.32
C ALA A 40 -0.58 3.82 1.13
N ILE A 41 0.41 3.20 0.47
CA ILE A 41 0.16 2.25 -0.63
C ILE A 41 -0.59 1.02 -0.12
N ALA A 42 -0.22 0.49 1.05
CA ALA A 42 -0.90 -0.65 1.66
C ALA A 42 -2.37 -0.32 1.99
N CYS A 43 -2.65 0.89 2.49
CA CYS A 43 -4.01 1.37 2.71
C CYS A 43 -4.81 1.42 1.40
N GLN A 44 -4.21 1.92 0.33
CA GLN A 44 -4.87 1.99 -0.97
C GLN A 44 -5.11 0.61 -1.59
N LEU A 45 -4.15 -0.31 -1.47
CA LEU A 45 -4.33 -1.71 -1.90
C LEU A 45 -5.51 -2.35 -1.19
N LEU A 46 -5.64 -2.14 0.11
CA LEU A 46 -6.78 -2.69 0.85
C LEU A 46 -8.10 -2.06 0.43
N ASP A 47 -8.14 -0.74 0.21
CA ASP A 47 -9.32 -0.04 -0.29
C ASP A 47 -9.72 -0.48 -1.71
N ALA A 48 -8.75 -0.84 -2.55
CA ALA A 48 -9.01 -1.33 -3.90
C ALA A 48 -9.68 -2.73 -3.90
N VAL A 49 -9.27 -3.59 -2.97
CA VAL A 49 -9.88 -4.92 -2.78
C VAL A 49 -11.20 -4.82 -2.01
N HIS A 50 -11.27 -3.93 -1.02
CA HIS A 50 -12.44 -3.74 -0.15
C HIS A 50 -12.85 -2.26 -0.08
N PRO A 51 -13.53 -1.74 -1.13
CA PRO A 51 -13.92 -0.34 -1.20
C PRO A 51 -14.72 0.10 0.03
N GLY A 52 -14.29 1.21 0.65
CA GLY A 52 -14.98 1.82 1.79
C GLY A 52 -14.60 1.27 3.16
N GLN A 53 -13.72 0.25 3.23
CA GLN A 53 -13.22 -0.25 4.51
C GLN A 53 -12.09 0.60 5.09
N ILE A 54 -11.35 1.29 4.21
CA ILE A 54 -10.30 2.22 4.60
C ILE A 54 -10.80 3.67 4.50
N PRO A 55 -10.66 4.49 5.56
CA PRO A 55 -10.93 5.91 5.49
C PRO A 55 -9.80 6.64 4.73
N MET A 56 -9.83 6.57 3.39
CA MET A 56 -8.79 7.14 2.51
C MET A 56 -8.52 8.63 2.74
N SER A 57 -9.52 9.39 3.22
CA SER A 57 -9.36 10.79 3.59
C SER A 57 -8.43 11.04 4.78
N LYS A 58 -8.18 10.02 5.61
CA LYS A 58 -7.26 10.09 6.76
C LYS A 58 -5.85 9.60 6.44
N VAL A 59 -5.65 9.00 5.26
CA VAL A 59 -4.34 8.51 4.84
C VAL A 59 -3.44 9.69 4.49
N ASN A 60 -2.24 9.69 5.05
CA ASN A 60 -1.21 10.70 4.80
C ASN A 60 -0.19 10.20 3.76
N TRP A 61 -0.32 10.67 2.53
CA TRP A 61 0.59 10.38 1.42
C TRP A 61 1.87 11.22 1.44
N ASP A 62 1.85 12.32 2.20
CA ASP A 62 2.99 13.23 2.38
C ASP A 62 3.87 12.88 3.57
N ALA A 63 3.58 11.78 4.26
CA ALA A 63 4.38 11.34 5.40
C ALA A 63 5.83 11.14 4.97
N LYS A 64 6.77 11.74 5.72
CA LYS A 64 8.22 11.65 5.45
C LYS A 64 8.99 11.04 6.60
N GLN A 65 8.43 11.09 7.81
CA GLN A 65 9.08 10.63 9.03
C GLN A 65 8.43 9.35 9.54
N ASP A 66 9.23 8.46 10.12
CA ASP A 66 8.77 7.14 10.61
C ASP A 66 7.59 7.23 11.60
N TYR A 67 7.57 8.27 12.44
CA TYR A 67 6.46 8.48 13.39
C TYR A 67 5.14 8.84 12.70
N GLU A 68 5.19 9.48 11.53
CA GLU A 68 4.00 9.79 10.72
C GLU A 68 3.45 8.54 10.04
N PHE A 69 4.31 7.56 9.71
CA PHE A 69 3.90 6.31 9.08
C PHE A 69 3.01 5.47 10.01
N ILE A 70 3.21 5.59 11.33
CA ILE A 70 2.44 4.87 12.34
C ILE A 70 0.93 5.12 12.17
N ASP A 71 0.53 6.35 11.86
CA ASP A 71 -0.90 6.67 11.74
C ASP A 71 -1.54 6.02 10.52
N ASN A 72 -0.81 5.90 9.40
CA ASN A 72 -1.24 5.12 8.24
C ASN A 72 -1.37 3.63 8.60
N TYR A 73 -0.42 3.05 9.34
CA TYR A 73 -0.53 1.65 9.76
C TYR A 73 -1.67 1.40 10.75
N LYS A 74 -1.99 2.34 11.64
CA LYS A 74 -3.20 2.23 12.48
C LYS A 74 -4.48 2.20 11.64
N ILE A 75 -4.53 3.00 10.58
CA ILE A 75 -5.66 2.97 9.62
C ILE A 75 -5.73 1.59 8.97
N LEU A 76 -4.59 1.07 8.51
CA LEU A 76 -4.51 -0.24 7.87
C LEU A 76 -4.95 -1.39 8.79
N GLN A 77 -4.45 -1.42 10.03
CA GLN A 77 -4.77 -2.45 11.02
C GLN A 77 -6.27 -2.47 11.33
N ARG A 78 -6.89 -1.30 11.55
CA ARG A 78 -8.35 -1.21 11.70
C ARG A 78 -9.10 -1.71 10.47
N GLY A 79 -8.52 -1.50 9.28
CA GLY A 79 -9.03 -2.06 8.03
C GLY A 79 -9.02 -3.58 8.07
N PHE A 80 -7.90 -4.19 8.44
CA PHE A 80 -7.74 -5.64 8.58
C PHE A 80 -8.74 -6.23 9.58
N ASP A 81 -8.87 -5.61 10.77
CA ASP A 81 -9.78 -6.06 11.82
C ASP A 81 -11.24 -6.10 11.33
N LYS A 82 -11.68 -5.06 10.61
CA LYS A 82 -13.07 -4.95 10.11
C LYS A 82 -13.46 -6.06 9.13
N ILE A 83 -12.52 -6.48 8.28
CA ILE A 83 -12.75 -7.50 7.25
C ILE A 83 -12.23 -8.88 7.67
N GLY A 84 -11.76 -9.03 8.91
CA GLY A 84 -11.33 -10.30 9.48
C GLY A 84 -10.01 -10.85 8.91
N ILE A 85 -9.07 -9.99 8.51
CA ILE A 85 -7.72 -10.43 8.11
C ILE A 85 -6.87 -10.67 9.36
N ASP A 86 -6.58 -11.93 9.66
CA ASP A 86 -5.65 -12.34 10.72
C ASP A 86 -4.20 -12.39 10.20
N LYS A 87 -3.69 -11.22 9.77
CA LYS A 87 -2.27 -11.06 9.37
C LYS A 87 -1.56 -10.22 10.40
N HIS A 88 -0.56 -10.81 11.06
CA HIS A 88 0.35 -10.03 11.90
C HIS A 88 1.17 -9.05 11.06
N VAL A 89 1.09 -7.76 11.40
CA VAL A 89 1.84 -6.65 10.78
C VAL A 89 2.77 -6.05 11.82
N ASP A 90 4.08 -6.29 11.68
CA ASP A 90 5.10 -5.71 12.56
C ASP A 90 5.42 -4.28 12.11
N VAL A 91 4.58 -3.34 12.56
CA VAL A 91 4.66 -1.91 12.20
C VAL A 91 6.05 -1.34 12.50
N GLN A 92 6.68 -1.74 13.61
CA GLN A 92 7.98 -1.19 14.04
C GLN A 92 9.11 -1.54 13.06
N LYS A 93 9.06 -2.72 12.44
CA LYS A 93 10.03 -3.11 11.41
C LYS A 93 9.76 -2.41 10.08
N LEU A 94 8.48 -2.27 9.72
CA LEU A 94 8.07 -1.67 8.46
C LEU A 94 8.38 -0.17 8.40
N ILE A 95 8.03 0.60 9.45
CA ILE A 95 8.24 2.06 9.48
C ILE A 95 9.70 2.46 9.41
N ARG A 96 10.62 1.59 9.87
CA ARG A 96 12.08 1.78 9.75
C ARG A 96 12.61 1.54 8.33
N ALA A 97 11.72 1.37 7.35
CA ALA A 97 12.05 1.17 5.95
C ALA A 97 13.03 0.01 5.70
N ARG A 98 12.99 -1.04 6.53
CA ARG A 98 13.85 -2.21 6.36
C ARG A 98 13.44 -2.95 5.08
N TYR A 99 14.41 -3.18 4.21
CA TYR A 99 14.19 -3.76 2.88
C TYR A 99 13.43 -5.09 2.90
N GLN A 100 13.91 -6.07 3.68
CA GLN A 100 13.32 -7.42 3.69
C GLN A 100 11.89 -7.41 4.23
N ASP A 101 11.64 -6.71 5.35
CA ASP A 101 10.30 -6.67 5.94
C ASP A 101 9.28 -5.98 5.01
N ASN A 102 9.68 -4.91 4.34
CA ASN A 102 8.81 -4.22 3.37
C ASN A 102 8.56 -5.08 2.12
N LEU A 103 9.57 -5.80 1.65
CA LEU A 103 9.42 -6.73 0.53
C LEU A 103 8.47 -7.87 0.86
N GLU A 104 8.69 -8.57 1.98
CA GLU A 104 7.82 -9.66 2.43
C GLU A 104 6.37 -9.19 2.62
N PHE A 105 6.20 -7.99 3.16
CA PHE A 105 4.87 -7.42 3.35
C PHE A 105 4.16 -7.12 2.03
N MET A 106 4.88 -6.57 1.04
CA MET A 106 4.32 -6.30 -0.29
C MET A 106 4.09 -7.57 -1.11
N GLN A 107 4.93 -8.61 -0.95
CA GLN A 107 4.70 -9.93 -1.54
C GLN A 107 3.40 -10.55 -1.03
N TRP A 108 3.19 -10.53 0.29
CA TRP A 108 1.93 -10.98 0.89
C TRP A 108 0.74 -10.16 0.37
N PHE A 109 0.89 -8.84 0.26
CA PHE A 109 -0.17 -7.97 -0.28
C PHE A 109 -0.50 -8.26 -1.74
N LYS A 110 0.51 -8.50 -2.60
CA LYS A 110 0.30 -8.91 -3.99
C LYS A 110 -0.55 -10.16 -4.08
N ARG A 111 -0.20 -11.18 -3.30
CA ARG A 111 -0.96 -12.42 -3.26
C ARG A 111 -2.37 -12.24 -2.76
N TYR A 112 -2.53 -11.47 -1.69
CA TYR A 112 -3.84 -11.12 -1.17
C TYR A 112 -4.68 -10.41 -2.23
N PHE A 113 -4.09 -9.48 -2.95
CA PHE A 113 -4.73 -8.75 -4.03
C PHE A 113 -5.09 -9.66 -5.22
N GLU A 114 -4.24 -10.61 -5.61
CA GLU A 114 -4.54 -11.58 -6.68
C GLU A 114 -5.68 -12.53 -6.32
N LEU A 115 -5.75 -12.95 -5.05
CA LEU A 115 -6.78 -13.90 -4.60
C LEU A 115 -8.15 -13.27 -4.43
N ASN A 116 -8.20 -11.98 -4.07
CA ASN A 116 -9.45 -11.27 -3.79
C ASN A 116 -9.84 -10.32 -4.93
N GLY A 117 -8.89 -9.95 -5.79
CA GLY A 117 -9.04 -9.04 -6.92
C GLY A 117 -9.38 -7.60 -6.50
N PRO A 118 -9.07 -6.59 -7.33
CA PRO A 118 -9.76 -5.31 -7.18
C PRO A 118 -11.22 -5.51 -7.57
N VAL A 119 -12.13 -4.84 -6.86
CA VAL A 119 -13.50 -4.70 -7.35
C VAL A 119 -13.43 -3.94 -8.69
N SER A 120 -14.11 -4.43 -9.73
CA SER A 120 -14.09 -3.80 -11.05
C SER A 120 -14.48 -2.31 -10.93
N ALA A 121 -13.70 -1.43 -11.57
CA ALA A 121 -13.85 0.04 -11.60
C ALA A 121 -13.34 0.85 -10.38
N TYR A 122 -12.31 0.37 -9.66
CA TYR A 122 -11.66 1.17 -8.61
C TYR A 122 -10.95 2.42 -9.17
N ASP A 123 -11.39 3.61 -8.76
CA ASP A 123 -10.75 4.89 -9.09
C ASP A 123 -9.57 5.19 -8.16
N VAL A 124 -8.39 4.73 -8.57
CA VAL A 124 -7.13 4.91 -7.86
C VAL A 124 -6.84 6.39 -7.56
N MET A 125 -6.99 7.27 -8.55
CA MET A 125 -6.59 8.68 -8.41
C MET A 125 -7.59 9.45 -7.56
N GLY A 126 -8.89 9.22 -7.74
CA GLY A 126 -9.94 9.84 -6.95
C GLY A 126 -9.88 9.43 -5.48
N GLN A 127 -9.61 8.15 -5.17
CA GLN A 127 -9.49 7.70 -3.78
C GLN A 127 -8.23 8.25 -3.11
N ARG A 128 -7.09 8.21 -3.81
CA ARG A 128 -5.84 8.79 -3.33
C ARG A 128 -5.99 10.28 -3.02
N SER A 129 -6.63 11.04 -3.91
CA SER A 129 -6.79 12.50 -3.78
C SER A 129 -7.57 12.95 -2.55
N LYS A 130 -8.33 12.05 -1.91
CA LYS A 130 -9.02 12.34 -0.64
C LYS A 130 -8.05 12.50 0.53
N GLY A 131 -6.91 11.80 0.48
CA GLY A 131 -5.91 11.82 1.54
C GLY A 131 -4.94 13.00 1.41
N LYS A 132 -4.32 13.38 2.54
CA LYS A 132 -3.33 14.47 2.59
C LYS A 132 -2.16 14.14 1.65
N GLY A 133 -1.90 15.01 0.68
CA GLY A 133 -0.80 14.82 -0.29
C GLY A 133 -1.09 13.84 -1.42
N GLY A 134 -2.26 13.21 -1.44
CA GLY A 134 -2.54 12.14 -2.40
C GLY A 134 -2.62 12.63 -3.84
N ALA A 135 -3.24 13.79 -4.09
CA ALA A 135 -3.40 14.32 -5.46
C ALA A 135 -2.06 14.54 -6.17
N ARG A 136 -1.00 14.88 -5.42
CA ARG A 136 0.37 15.05 -5.93
C ARG A 136 1.21 13.78 -5.86
N TYR A 137 0.70 12.73 -5.22
CA TYR A 137 1.37 11.46 -5.07
C TYR A 137 1.27 10.71 -6.42
N ARG A 138 2.18 11.13 -7.30
CA ARG A 138 2.66 10.57 -8.57
C ARG A 138 2.02 11.06 -9.87
N TYR A 139 2.67 12.10 -10.41
CA TYR A 139 2.87 12.36 -11.84
C TYR A 139 4.35 12.69 -12.07
N SER A 140 5.13 11.72 -12.56
CA SER A 140 6.46 11.98 -13.16
C SER A 140 6.29 12.18 -14.68
N GLY A 141 5.34 13.03 -15.05
CA GLY A 141 4.94 13.29 -16.43
C GLY A 141 4.97 14.75 -16.84
N GLY A 142 5.76 15.62 -16.17
CA GLY A 142 6.11 16.94 -16.72
C GLY A 142 5.21 18.13 -16.34
N GLY A 143 5.87 19.24 -16.01
CA GLY A 143 5.34 20.58 -16.24
C GLY A 143 4.74 21.34 -15.05
N GLY A 144 5.56 22.20 -14.43
CA GLY A 144 5.25 23.63 -14.34
C GLY A 144 4.53 24.20 -13.10
N GLY A 145 5.28 25.01 -12.34
CA GLY A 145 4.84 26.37 -11.99
C GLY A 145 4.15 26.62 -10.65
N GLY A 146 4.74 27.53 -9.86
CA GLY A 146 4.08 28.31 -8.80
C GLY A 146 4.85 28.26 -7.48
N GLY A 147 5.60 29.28 -7.06
CA GLY A 147 5.87 30.61 -7.61
C GLY A 147 7.08 31.22 -6.91
#